data_AF-F8QCC9-F1
#
_entry.id   AF-F8QCC9-F1
#
_cell.length_a   1.000
_cell.length_b   1.000
_cell.length_c   1.000
_cell.angle_alpha   90.00
_cell.angle_beta   90.00
_cell.angle_gamma   90.00
#
_symmetry.space_group_name_H-M   'P 1'
#
loop_
_entity.id
_entity.type
_entity.pdbx_description
1 polymer ?
#
loop_
_entity_poly.entity_id
_entity_poly.type
_entity_poly.pdbx_seq_one_letter_code
_entity_poly.pdbx_strand_id
1 'polypeptide(L)'
;MAQPIILYDIPSTMPGKAFSSNTLKVRYCLGYKGLVFKTVWIEAPDIEERMKVIGAKPTRVKSDGSDFYTLPVIEDPSTGAIVSDSLVIVEYLDKTYASTPAVLPPDTRAL
;
A
#
# COMPACT_ATOMS: atom_id res chain seq x y z
N MET A 1 -12.77 -4.51 -17.35
CA MET A 1 -12.76 -5.39 -16.16
C MET A 1 -11.76 -4.80 -15.18
N ALA A 2 -12.09 -4.71 -13.89
CA ALA A 2 -11.15 -4.20 -12.89
C ALA A 2 -9.95 -5.15 -12.79
N GLN A 3 -8.75 -4.62 -12.91
CA GLN A 3 -7.53 -5.42 -12.81
C GLN A 3 -7.15 -5.58 -11.33
N PRO A 4 -6.59 -6.73 -10.92
CA PRO A 4 -6.17 -6.92 -9.53
C PRO A 4 -5.13 -5.89 -9.10
N ILE A 5 -5.39 -5.20 -7.99
CA ILE A 5 -4.42 -4.30 -7.35
C ILE A 5 -3.21 -5.14 -6.91
N ILE A 6 -2.01 -4.61 -7.10
CA ILE A 6 -0.77 -5.22 -6.62
C ILE A 6 -0.45 -4.60 -5.27
N LEU A 7 -0.47 -5.39 -4.20
CA LEU A 7 -0.03 -4.99 -2.88
C LEU A 7 1.39 -5.50 -2.63
N TYR A 8 2.34 -4.60 -2.41
CA TYR A 8 3.68 -4.95 -1.97
C TYR A 8 3.73 -5.10 -0.44
N ASP A 9 4.18 -6.26 0.02
CA ASP A 9 4.18 -6.63 1.45
C ASP A 9 5.50 -7.35 1.83
N ILE A 10 5.80 -7.39 3.12
CA ILE A 10 7.01 -8.02 3.67
C ILE A 10 6.65 -9.44 4.12
N PRO A 11 7.34 -10.50 3.64
CA PRO A 11 7.04 -11.86 4.05
C PRO A 11 7.53 -12.15 5.47
N SER A 12 6.92 -13.16 6.08
CA SER A 12 7.38 -13.79 7.31
C SER A 12 7.44 -15.30 7.12
N THR A 13 8.29 -15.96 7.90
CA THR A 13 8.34 -17.43 8.02
C THR A 13 7.15 -17.99 8.81
N MET A 14 6.37 -17.14 9.49
CA MET A 14 5.17 -17.54 10.23
C MET A 14 4.03 -17.95 9.29
N PRO A 15 3.13 -18.86 9.73
CA PRO A 15 1.91 -19.18 9.00
C PRO A 15 1.11 -17.91 8.65
N GLY A 16 0.68 -17.80 7.39
CA GLY A 16 -0.05 -16.63 6.87
C GLY A 16 0.82 -15.53 6.23
N LYS A 17 2.15 -15.56 6.43
CA LYS A 17 3.17 -14.64 5.86
C LYS A 17 3.04 -13.15 6.20
N ALA A 18 1.84 -12.56 6.16
CA ALA A 18 1.61 -11.15 6.45
C ALA A 18 1.70 -10.87 7.95
N PHE A 19 2.55 -9.92 8.34
CA PHE A 19 2.77 -9.60 9.76
C PHE A 19 2.92 -8.10 10.05
N SER A 20 3.33 -7.30 9.06
CA SER A 20 3.58 -5.87 9.26
C SER A 20 2.29 -5.12 9.54
N SER A 21 2.23 -4.41 10.67
CA SER A 21 1.06 -3.63 11.06
C SER A 21 0.67 -2.58 10.03
N ASN A 22 1.65 -1.99 9.33
CA ASN A 22 1.39 -1.00 8.28
C ASN A 22 0.79 -1.64 7.02
N THR A 23 1.29 -2.80 6.59
CA THR A 23 0.77 -3.47 5.38
C THR A 23 -0.58 -4.12 5.65
N LEU A 24 -0.81 -4.62 6.87
CA LEU A 24 -2.11 -5.15 7.29
C LEU A 24 -3.24 -4.12 7.21
N LYS A 25 -2.99 -2.83 7.50
CA LYS A 25 -4.01 -1.76 7.31
C LYS A 25 -4.54 -1.73 5.89
N VAL A 26 -3.65 -1.75 4.90
CA VAL A 26 -4.01 -1.72 3.48
C VAL A 26 -4.62 -3.04 3.04
N ARG A 27 -4.08 -4.18 3.49
CA ARG A 27 -4.66 -5.51 3.23
C ARG A 27 -6.11 -5.61 3.70
N TYR A 28 -6.40 -5.14 4.91
CA TYR A 28 -7.76 -5.13 5.45
C TYR A 28 -8.65 -4.12 4.73
N CYS A 29 -8.14 -2.94 4.37
CA CYS A 29 -8.89 -1.97 3.55
C CYS A 29 -9.33 -2.58 2.21
N LEU A 30 -8.41 -3.20 1.47
CA LEU A 30 -8.71 -3.87 0.20
C LEU A 30 -9.77 -4.97 0.38
N GLY A 31 -9.61 -5.81 1.40
CA GLY A 31 -10.56 -6.88 1.71
C GLY A 31 -11.94 -6.36 2.11
N TYR A 32 -12.01 -5.34 2.99
CA TYR A 32 -13.25 -4.73 3.44
C TYR A 32 -14.02 -4.05 2.30
N LYS A 33 -13.29 -3.45 1.36
CA LYS A 33 -13.87 -2.86 0.14
C LYS A 33 -14.28 -3.90 -0.91
N GLY A 34 -13.90 -5.16 -0.75
CA GLY A 34 -14.13 -6.21 -1.74
C GLY A 34 -13.31 -6.03 -3.01
N LEU A 35 -12.18 -5.31 -2.96
CA LEU A 35 -11.30 -5.10 -4.10
C LEU A 35 -10.41 -6.32 -4.31
N VAL A 36 -10.35 -6.82 -5.54
CA VAL A 36 -9.47 -7.94 -5.89
C VAL A 36 -8.02 -7.44 -5.88
N PHE A 37 -7.15 -8.15 -5.16
CA PHE A 37 -5.73 -7.83 -5.11
C PHE A 37 -4.87 -9.09 -5.06
N LYS A 38 -3.61 -8.95 -5.46
CA LYS A 38 -2.57 -9.96 -5.27
C LYS A 38 -1.42 -9.37 -4.46
N THR A 39 -0.73 -10.20 -3.69
CA THR A 39 0.44 -9.76 -2.92
C THR A 39 1.73 -10.10 -3.67
N VAL A 40 2.61 -9.12 -3.79
CA VAL A 40 4.01 -9.31 -4.16
C VAL A 40 4.85 -9.18 -2.89
N TRP A 41 5.58 -10.23 -2.56
CA TRP A 41 6.39 -10.31 -1.35
C TRP A 41 7.79 -9.80 -1.64
N ILE A 42 8.24 -8.82 -0.86
CA ILE A 42 9.57 -8.20 -1.00
C ILE A 42 10.29 -8.32 0.33
N GLU A 43 11.51 -8.85 0.30
CA GLU A 43 12.37 -8.91 1.47
C GLU A 43 12.82 -7.50 1.87
N ALA A 44 12.97 -7.27 3.18
CA ALA A 44 13.25 -5.94 3.70
C ALA A 44 14.47 -5.23 3.06
N PRO A 45 15.60 -5.92 2.76
CA PRO A 45 16.74 -5.30 2.09
C PRO A 45 16.44 -4.82 0.66
N ASP A 46 15.49 -5.44 -0.03
CA ASP A 46 15.20 -5.21 -1.44
C ASP A 46 14.11 -4.16 -1.67
N ILE A 47 13.48 -3.66 -0.58
CA ILE A 47 12.37 -2.69 -0.66
C ILE A 47 12.81 -1.44 -1.43
N GLU A 48 13.94 -0.85 -1.07
CA GLU A 48 14.37 0.44 -1.65
C GLU A 48 14.62 0.32 -3.16
N GLU A 49 15.38 -0.70 -3.58
CA GLU A 49 15.65 -0.95 -5.00
C GLU A 49 14.34 -1.20 -5.75
N ARG A 50 13.49 -2.08 -5.23
CA ARG A 50 12.23 -2.44 -5.90
C ARG A 50 11.29 -1.24 -6.04
N MET A 51 11.16 -0.42 -4.99
CA MET A 51 10.27 0.74 -5.01
C MET A 51 10.76 1.80 -6.00
N LYS A 52 12.07 1.99 -6.12
CA LYS A 52 12.66 2.87 -7.15
C LYS A 52 12.38 2.36 -8.57
N VAL A 53 12.53 1.05 -8.82
CA VAL A 53 12.28 0.45 -10.14
C VAL A 53 10.85 0.68 -10.63
N ILE A 54 9.87 0.58 -9.74
CA ILE A 54 8.47 0.82 -10.10
C ILE A 54 8.10 2.32 -10.09
N GLY A 55 9.01 3.21 -9.68
CA GLY A 55 8.74 4.65 -9.59
C GLY A 55 7.84 5.05 -8.41
N ALA A 56 7.79 4.23 -7.36
CA ALA A 56 7.12 4.58 -6.11
C ALA A 56 7.86 5.73 -5.41
N LYS A 57 7.12 6.55 -4.65
CA LYS A 57 7.71 7.67 -3.91
C LYS A 57 8.24 7.21 -2.56
N PRO A 58 9.33 7.81 -2.03
CA PRO A 58 9.74 7.59 -0.66
C PRO A 58 8.66 8.10 0.29
N THR A 59 8.52 7.46 1.44
CA THR A 59 7.52 7.83 2.44
C THR A 59 8.09 8.74 3.52
N ARG A 60 9.43 8.74 3.70
CA ARG A 60 10.14 9.57 4.67
C ARG A 60 11.54 9.91 4.15
N VAL A 61 12.20 10.82 4.85
CA VAL A 61 13.63 11.12 4.69
C VAL A 61 14.36 10.64 5.94
N LYS A 62 15.50 9.96 5.78
CA LYS A 62 16.36 9.52 6.88
C LYS A 62 17.05 10.72 7.52
N SER A 63 17.66 10.53 8.69
CA SER A 63 18.38 11.61 9.39
C SER A 63 19.58 12.15 8.62
N ASP A 64 20.13 11.38 7.68
CA ASP A 64 21.24 11.76 6.80
C ASP A 64 20.78 12.51 5.53
N GLY A 65 19.47 12.75 5.37
CA GLY A 65 18.89 13.42 4.21
C GLY A 65 18.58 12.51 3.02
N SER A 66 18.91 11.22 3.09
CA SER A 66 18.57 10.27 2.03
C SER A 66 17.11 9.80 2.10
N ASP A 67 16.56 9.40 0.96
CA ASP A 67 15.21 8.88 0.86
C ASP A 67 15.02 7.58 1.67
N PHE A 68 13.84 7.41 2.27
CA PHE A 68 13.42 6.19 2.95
C PHE A 68 12.15 5.62 2.31
N TYR A 69 12.30 4.45 1.70
CA TYR A 69 11.24 3.70 1.06
C TYR A 69 10.69 2.64 2.02
N THR A 70 9.36 2.54 2.08
CA THR A 70 8.67 1.62 3.00
C THR A 70 7.53 0.91 2.29
N LEU A 71 7.02 -0.13 2.95
CA LEU A 71 5.78 -0.80 2.58
C LEU A 71 4.69 -0.51 3.63
N PRO A 72 3.40 -0.46 3.25
CA PRO A 72 2.86 -0.88 1.96
C PRO A 72 3.05 0.12 0.82
N VAL A 73 3.10 -0.43 -0.39
CA VAL A 73 2.92 0.27 -1.66
C VAL A 73 1.89 -0.51 -2.47
N ILE A 74 1.02 0.19 -3.20
CA ILE A 74 0.14 -0.43 -4.18
C ILE A 74 0.44 0.06 -5.59
N GLU A 75 0.30 -0.84 -6.56
CA GLU A 75 0.06 -0.46 -7.96
C GLU A 75 -1.38 -0.81 -8.30
N ASP A 76 -2.09 0.14 -8.89
CA ASP A 76 -3.44 -0.04 -9.38
C ASP A 76 -3.43 -0.03 -10.92
N PRO A 77 -3.43 -1.21 -11.57
CA PRO A 77 -3.39 -1.28 -13.03
C PRO A 77 -4.65 -0.72 -13.70
N SER A 78 -5.74 -0.51 -12.94
CA SER A 78 -6.98 0.08 -13.49
C SER A 78 -6.84 1.59 -13.71
N THR A 79 -5.96 2.26 -12.97
CA THR A 79 -5.72 3.72 -13.06
C THR A 79 -4.29 4.07 -13.48
N GLY A 80 -3.36 3.12 -13.40
CA GLY A 80 -1.92 3.36 -13.56
C GLY A 80 -1.27 4.01 -12.33
N ALA A 81 -1.99 4.11 -11.21
CA ALA A 81 -1.47 4.77 -10.00
C ALA A 81 -0.51 3.88 -9.23
N ILE A 82 0.53 4.50 -8.68
CA ILE A 82 1.48 3.90 -7.74
C ILE A 82 1.46 4.74 -6.48
N VAL A 83 1.02 4.15 -5.38
CA VAL A 83 0.72 4.87 -4.14
C VAL A 83 1.47 4.24 -2.98
N SER A 84 2.20 5.07 -2.25
CA SER A 84 3.00 4.72 -1.09
C SER A 84 2.45 5.40 0.16
N ASP A 85 2.77 4.87 1.34
CA ASP A 85 2.21 5.24 2.64
C ASP A 85 0.81 4.67 2.90
N SER A 86 0.66 3.95 4.02
CA SER A 86 -0.59 3.24 4.34
C SER A 86 -1.82 4.14 4.45
N LEU A 87 -1.70 5.38 4.96
CA LEU A 87 -2.84 6.28 5.09
C LEU A 87 -3.21 6.85 3.72
N VAL A 88 -2.21 7.31 2.96
CA VAL A 88 -2.40 7.84 1.60
C VAL A 88 -3.04 6.79 0.68
N ILE A 89 -2.64 5.53 0.83
CA ILE A 89 -3.27 4.41 0.10
C ILE A 89 -4.74 4.26 0.47
N VAL A 90 -5.09 4.26 1.76
CA VAL A 90 -6.49 4.13 2.18
C VAL A 90 -7.33 5.29 1.63
N GLU A 91 -6.81 6.53 1.68
CA GLU A 91 -7.49 7.69 1.11
C GLU A 91 -7.67 7.58 -0.41
N TYR A 92 -6.64 7.11 -1.11
CA TYR A 92 -6.71 6.83 -2.54
C TYR A 92 -7.82 5.81 -2.84
N LEU A 93 -7.89 4.72 -2.08
CA LEU A 93 -8.89 3.67 -2.30
C LEU A 93 -10.31 4.16 -1.99
N ASP A 94 -10.51 4.95 -0.93
CA ASP A 94 -11.80 5.59 -0.62
C ASP A 94 -12.26 6.53 -1.75
N LYS A 95 -11.33 7.32 -2.30
CA LYS A 95 -11.63 8.27 -3.39
C LYS A 95 -11.89 7.58 -4.73
N THR A 96 -11.02 6.64 -5.10
CA THR A 96 -11.04 5.99 -6.42
C THR A 96 -12.17 4.98 -6.53
N TYR A 97 -12.47 4.27 -5.44
CA TYR A 97 -13.50 3.23 -5.39
C TYR A 97 -14.66 3.65 -4.50
N ALA A 98 -15.23 4.83 -4.77
CA ALA A 98 -16.30 5.44 -3.98
C ALA A 98 -17.62 4.62 -3.95
N SER A 99 -17.76 3.62 -4.82
CA SER A 99 -18.88 2.67 -4.79
C SER A 99 -18.72 1.56 -3.73
N THR A 100 -17.56 1.47 -3.08
CA THR A 100 -17.27 0.53 -1.99
C THR A 100 -17.48 1.19 -0.63
N PRO A 101 -17.68 0.43 0.46
CA PRO A 101 -17.79 1.00 1.80
C PRO A 101 -16.58 1.89 2.14
N ALA A 102 -16.84 3.10 2.62
CA ALA A 102 -15.79 4.02 3.05
C ALA A 102 -15.09 3.48 4.31
N VAL A 103 -13.76 3.58 4.34
CA VAL A 103 -12.94 3.21 5.52
C VAL A 103 -12.72 4.42 6.41
N LEU A 104 -12.50 5.59 5.82
CA LEU A 104 -12.39 6.86 6.51
C LEU A 104 -13.74 7.59 6.44
N PRO A 105 -14.42 7.81 7.58
CA PRO A 105 -15.59 8.66 7.60
C PRO A 105 -15.25 10.09 7.14
N PRO A 106 -16.24 10.86 6.66
CA PRO A 106 -16.05 12.28 6.42
C PRO A 106 -15.47 12.97 7.66
N ASP A 107 -14.58 13.94 7.43
CA ASP A 107 -13.99 14.81 8.46
C ASP A 107 -13.11 14.13 9.53
N THR A 108 -12.67 12.89 9.34
CA THR A 108 -11.73 12.22 10.27
C THR A 108 -10.25 12.40 9.92
N ARG A 109 -9.94 13.26 8.94
CA ARG A 109 -8.54 13.58 8.59
C ARG A 109 -7.92 14.45 9.69
N ALA A 110 -6.90 13.93 10.35
CA ALA A 110 -6.05 14.74 11.22
C ALA A 110 -5.14 15.63 10.35
N LEU A 111 -5.03 16.90 10.75
CA LEU A 111 -4.29 17.97 10.07
C LEU A 111 -2.78 17.69 9.97
#